data_AF-A0A2T2RZ04-F1
#
_entry.id   AF-A0A2T2RZ04-F1
#
_cell.length_a   1.000
_cell.length_b   1.000
_cell.length_c   1.000
_cell.angle_alpha   90.00
_cell.angle_beta   90.00
_cell.angle_gamma   90.00
#
_symmetry.space_group_name_H-M   'P 1'
#
loop_
_entity.id
_entity.type
_entity.pdbx_description
1 polymer ?
#
loop_
_entity_poly.entity_id
_entity_poly.type
_entity_poly.pdbx_seq_one_letter_code
_entity_poly.pdbx_strand_id
1 'polypeptide(L)'
;MPRLFTNRPRQRLFPARLGAGRLNWERTSAILYIVGGSTFILGSIFFLPQYEALSDLGAWIFFIGSLVYLLVTGYDLLESSAYVRSGKGSKIWSWLELVIAGIYVGGTVLFTVGSLLFLSQIDWIVAGGWCFTVGSLFFLFGAFLNAIQIIKEESIVRLQLLNVTAIAFALGSILFLVASLPYLSEALNLEDNWVLFAYVGWEYIAGSILFLLGGITHYYRLHKAKHYHQAERKVHHEVEKHKRHKRRKALERTY
;
A
#
# COMPACT_ATOMS: atom_id res chain seq x y z
N MET A 1 4.16 -0.94 4.09
CA MET A 1 3.93 0.43 3.55
C MET A 1 2.46 0.64 3.20
N PRO A 2 1.92 1.87 3.29
CA PRO A 2 0.55 2.18 2.92
C PRO A 2 0.29 2.13 1.40
N ARG A 3 -0.99 1.97 1.01
CA ARG A 3 -1.46 1.98 -0.38
C ARG A 3 -2.30 3.21 -0.69
N LEU A 4 -2.03 3.87 -1.82
CA LEU A 4 -2.83 4.99 -2.31
C LEU A 4 -4.28 4.58 -2.58
N PHE A 5 -5.23 5.26 -1.95
CA PHE A 5 -6.63 5.20 -2.34
C PHE A 5 -6.85 6.14 -3.52
N THR A 6 -7.73 5.73 -4.42
CA THR A 6 -8.11 6.53 -5.58
C THR A 6 -9.62 6.45 -5.70
N ASN A 7 -10.27 7.61 -5.85
CA ASN A 7 -11.74 7.70 -5.98
C ASN A 7 -12.20 7.58 -7.44
N ARG A 8 -11.28 7.23 -8.34
CA ARG A 8 -11.50 7.05 -9.77
C ARG A 8 -11.06 5.65 -10.22
N PRO A 9 -11.58 5.15 -11.36
CA PRO A 9 -11.01 3.99 -12.03
C PRO A 9 -9.54 4.24 -12.39
N ARG A 10 -8.68 3.26 -12.14
CA ARG A 10 -7.26 3.37 -12.46
C ARG A 10 -7.02 3.35 -13.97
N GLN A 11 -6.16 4.25 -14.45
CA GLN A 11 -5.82 4.40 -15.87
C GLN A 11 -4.72 3.41 -16.27
N ARG A 12 -4.85 2.84 -17.48
CA ARG A 12 -3.78 2.03 -18.08
C ARG A 12 -2.76 2.97 -18.69
N LEU A 13 -1.65 3.18 -17.98
CA LEU A 13 -0.56 4.06 -18.41
C LEU A 13 0.16 3.54 -19.66
N PHE A 14 0.20 2.22 -19.84
CA PHE A 14 0.85 1.59 -20.98
C PHE A 14 -0.19 1.25 -22.07
N PRO A 15 -0.03 1.77 -23.31
CA PRO A 15 -0.83 1.31 -24.44
C PRO A 15 -0.56 -0.18 -24.68
N ALA A 16 -1.59 -0.91 -25.12
CA ALA A 16 -1.58 -2.36 -25.34
C ALA A 16 -0.60 -2.89 -26.42
N ARG A 17 0.41 -2.10 -26.82
CA ARG A 17 1.40 -2.42 -27.86
C ARG A 17 2.51 -3.38 -27.39
N LEU A 18 2.74 -3.51 -26.10
CA LEU A 18 3.52 -4.61 -25.52
C LEU A 18 2.51 -5.66 -25.07
N GLY A 19 2.59 -6.90 -25.56
CA GLY A 19 1.58 -7.97 -25.41
C GLY A 19 1.12 -8.36 -23.99
N ALA A 20 1.46 -7.59 -22.96
CA ALA A 20 0.96 -7.64 -21.58
C ALA A 20 -0.50 -7.15 -21.42
N GLY A 21 -1.31 -7.19 -22.49
CA GLY A 21 -2.66 -6.59 -22.60
C GLY A 21 -3.77 -7.15 -21.69
N ARG A 22 -3.46 -7.92 -20.64
CA ARG A 22 -4.46 -8.47 -19.70
C ARG A 22 -4.06 -8.47 -18.22
N LEU A 23 -2.87 -7.98 -17.85
CA LEU A 23 -2.51 -7.96 -16.43
C LEU A 23 -3.39 -6.92 -15.70
N ASN A 24 -4.27 -7.40 -14.83
CA ASN A 24 -5.07 -6.52 -13.99
C ASN A 24 -4.14 -5.90 -12.93
N TRP A 25 -3.56 -4.75 -13.24
CA TRP A 25 -2.59 -4.06 -12.38
C TRP A 25 -3.11 -3.88 -10.94
N GLU A 26 -4.40 -3.67 -10.75
CA GLU A 26 -4.99 -3.60 -9.40
C GLU A 26 -4.83 -4.91 -8.63
N ARG A 27 -4.97 -6.06 -9.31
CA ARG A 27 -4.71 -7.38 -8.72
C ARG A 27 -3.22 -7.60 -8.50
N THR A 28 -2.38 -7.26 -9.48
CA THR A 28 -0.93 -7.41 -9.37
C THR A 28 -0.38 -6.57 -8.22
N SER A 29 -0.74 -5.28 -8.14
CA SER A 29 -0.36 -4.40 -7.03
C SER A 29 -0.82 -4.95 -5.68
N ALA A 30 -2.05 -5.48 -5.58
CA ALA A 30 -2.53 -6.05 -4.33
C ALA A 30 -1.74 -7.30 -3.90
N ILE A 31 -1.33 -8.16 -4.85
CA ILE A 31 -0.46 -9.31 -4.56
C ILE A 31 0.94 -8.82 -4.14
N LEU A 32 1.51 -7.85 -4.85
CA LEU A 32 2.81 -7.26 -4.50
C LEU A 32 2.78 -6.61 -3.11
N TYR A 33 1.66 -6.02 -2.69
CA TYR A 33 1.50 -5.50 -1.32
C TYR A 33 1.59 -6.60 -0.25
N ILE A 34 0.99 -7.76 -0.52
CA ILE A 34 1.04 -8.93 0.36
C ILE A 34 2.47 -9.48 0.41
N VAL A 35 3.10 -9.67 -0.76
CA VAL A 35 4.49 -10.15 -0.85
C VAL A 35 5.44 -9.22 -0.11
N GLY A 36 5.36 -7.91 -0.37
CA GLY A 36 6.14 -6.89 0.34
C GLY A 36 5.88 -6.93 1.85
N GLY A 37 4.63 -7.07 2.28
CA GLY A 37 4.27 -7.15 3.70
C GLY A 37 4.87 -8.38 4.37
N SER A 38 4.80 -9.54 3.71
CA SER A 38 5.41 -10.78 4.19
C SER A 38 6.93 -10.67 4.29
N THR A 39 7.60 -10.06 3.31
CA THR A 39 9.05 -9.83 3.41
C THR A 39 9.41 -8.94 4.59
N PHE A 40 8.63 -7.90 4.88
CA PHE A 40 8.86 -7.03 6.04
C PHE A 40 8.72 -7.77 7.37
N ILE A 41 7.72 -8.66 7.50
CA ILE A 41 7.58 -9.51 8.69
C ILE A 41 8.81 -10.40 8.86
N LEU A 42 9.20 -11.12 7.79
CA LEU A 42 10.36 -12.02 7.82
C LEU A 42 11.66 -11.28 8.12
N GLY A 43 11.88 -10.12 7.49
CA GLY A 43 13.03 -9.27 7.74
C GLY A 43 13.07 -8.81 9.20
N SER A 44 11.94 -8.37 9.75
CA SER A 44 11.85 -7.88 11.14
C SER A 44 12.21 -8.95 12.17
N ILE A 45 11.92 -10.23 11.88
CA ILE A 45 12.29 -11.34 12.77
C ILE A 45 13.81 -11.42 12.95
N PHE A 46 14.59 -11.24 11.88
CA PHE A 46 16.05 -11.30 11.94
C PHE A 46 16.70 -10.12 12.66
N PHE A 47 15.94 -9.08 13.00
CA PHE A 47 16.39 -7.98 13.85
C PHE A 47 16.09 -8.21 15.34
N LEU A 48 15.47 -9.33 15.73
CA LEU A 48 15.42 -9.71 17.13
C LEU A 48 16.84 -10.02 17.63
N PRO A 49 17.20 -9.61 18.87
CA PRO A 49 18.56 -9.79 19.39
C PRO A 49 19.07 -11.24 19.33
N GLN A 50 18.19 -12.22 19.51
CA GLN A 50 18.54 -13.65 19.43
C GLN A 50 18.98 -14.13 18.03
N TYR A 51 18.78 -13.31 16.99
CA TYR A 51 19.18 -13.58 15.61
C TYR A 51 20.18 -12.55 15.06
N GLU A 52 20.90 -11.84 15.93
CA GLU A 52 21.88 -10.80 15.57
C GLU A 52 22.85 -11.24 14.45
N ALA A 53 23.35 -12.49 14.51
CA ALA A 53 24.23 -13.07 13.50
C ALA A 53 23.60 -13.19 12.09
N LEU A 54 22.28 -13.02 11.97
CA LEU A 54 21.51 -13.05 10.72
C LEU A 54 20.95 -11.68 10.35
N SER A 55 21.38 -10.60 11.01
CA SER A 55 20.92 -9.22 10.75
C SER A 55 21.10 -8.79 9.29
N ASP A 56 22.21 -9.15 8.65
CA ASP A 56 22.44 -8.90 7.21
C ASP A 56 21.39 -9.55 6.31
N LEU A 57 20.96 -10.77 6.64
CA LEU A 57 19.88 -11.44 5.91
C LEU A 57 18.57 -10.68 6.11
N GLY A 58 18.30 -10.21 7.33
CA GLY A 58 17.18 -9.31 7.64
C GLY A 58 17.20 -8.06 6.78
N ALA A 59 18.33 -7.36 6.72
CA ALA A 59 18.54 -6.14 5.94
C ALA A 59 18.30 -6.37 4.44
N TRP A 60 18.81 -7.47 3.87
CA TRP A 60 18.55 -7.84 2.47
C TRP A 60 17.07 -8.12 2.20
N ILE A 61 16.39 -8.84 3.10
CA ILE A 61 14.95 -9.12 2.96
C ILE A 61 14.15 -7.81 3.00
N PHE A 62 14.47 -6.89 3.91
CA PHE A 62 13.85 -5.55 3.97
C PHE A 62 14.11 -4.74 2.70
N PHE A 63 15.34 -4.78 2.18
CA PHE A 63 15.69 -4.10 0.94
C PHE A 63 14.85 -4.62 -0.24
N ILE A 64 14.79 -5.95 -0.42
CA ILE A 64 13.98 -6.59 -1.47
C ILE A 64 12.50 -6.21 -1.32
N GLY A 65 11.96 -6.30 -0.10
CA GLY A 65 10.58 -5.89 0.19
C GLY A 65 10.32 -4.43 -0.15
N SER A 66 11.29 -3.55 0.13
CA SER A 66 11.19 -2.12 -0.15
C SER A 66 11.21 -1.86 -1.65
N LEU A 67 12.01 -2.61 -2.44
CA LEU A 67 11.96 -2.55 -3.90
C LEU A 67 10.61 -2.99 -4.46
N VAL A 68 10.02 -4.05 -3.93
CA VAL A 68 8.66 -4.48 -4.30
C VAL A 68 7.65 -3.36 -4.08
N TYR A 69 7.71 -2.69 -2.92
CA TYR A 69 6.86 -1.54 -2.66
C TYR A 69 7.17 -0.35 -3.57
N LEU A 70 8.44 -0.10 -3.90
CA LEU A 70 8.86 1.02 -4.74
C LEU A 70 8.28 0.91 -6.14
N LEU A 71 8.22 -0.31 -6.68
CA LEU A 71 7.57 -0.58 -7.97
C LEU A 71 6.08 -0.20 -7.92
N VAL A 72 5.39 -0.52 -6.83
CA VAL A 72 3.97 -0.25 -6.69
C VAL A 72 3.71 1.25 -6.47
N THR A 73 4.41 1.89 -5.53
CA THR A 73 4.24 3.32 -5.25
C THR A 73 4.73 4.18 -6.41
N GLY A 74 5.80 3.77 -7.10
CA GLY A 74 6.30 4.42 -8.30
C GLY A 74 5.28 4.40 -9.45
N TYR A 75 4.61 3.26 -9.67
CA TYR A 75 3.51 3.21 -10.64
C TYR A 75 2.36 4.14 -10.22
N ASP A 76 1.98 4.13 -8.95
CA ASP A 76 0.90 4.98 -8.43
C ASP A 76 1.23 6.48 -8.63
N LEU A 77 2.50 6.87 -8.45
CA LEU A 77 2.97 8.23 -8.72
C LEU A 77 2.90 8.58 -10.21
N LEU A 78 3.36 7.69 -11.09
CA LEU A 78 3.25 7.89 -12.54
C LEU A 78 1.79 8.04 -12.96
N GLU A 79 0.89 7.23 -12.39
CA GLU A 79 -0.54 7.26 -12.70
C GLU A 79 -1.20 8.56 -12.22
N SER A 80 -0.92 8.98 -10.99
CA SER A 80 -1.41 10.25 -10.47
C SER A 80 -0.86 11.45 -11.25
N SER A 81 0.40 11.40 -11.67
CA SER A 81 1.02 12.44 -12.50
C SER A 81 0.35 12.55 -13.88
N ALA A 82 0.14 11.42 -14.55
CA ALA A 82 -0.57 11.36 -15.82
C ALA A 82 -2.02 11.88 -15.69
N TYR A 83 -2.70 11.53 -14.60
CA TYR A 83 -4.06 11.99 -14.34
C TYR A 83 -4.15 13.50 -14.15
N VAL A 84 -3.28 14.09 -13.32
CA VAL A 84 -3.21 15.56 -13.13
C VAL A 84 -2.96 16.27 -14.46
N ARG A 85 -2.03 15.76 -15.28
CA ARG A 85 -1.72 16.33 -16.61
C ARG A 85 -2.86 16.22 -17.60
N SER A 86 -3.72 15.21 -17.46
CA SER A 86 -4.88 15.04 -18.34
C SER A 86 -5.95 16.13 -18.16
N GLY A 87 -5.89 16.90 -17.07
CA GLY A 87 -6.88 17.93 -16.75
C GLY A 87 -8.29 17.38 -16.47
N LYS A 88 -8.44 16.06 -16.31
CA LYS A 88 -9.72 15.41 -16.07
C LYS A 88 -10.03 15.42 -14.57
N GLY A 89 -11.24 15.83 -14.23
CA GLY A 89 -11.74 15.80 -12.85
C GLY A 89 -11.35 17.01 -12.00
N SER A 90 -11.61 16.92 -10.69
CA SER A 90 -11.38 18.04 -9.79
C SER A 90 -9.90 18.25 -9.49
N LYS A 91 -9.43 19.48 -9.68
CA LYS A 91 -8.02 19.88 -9.51
C LYS A 91 -7.50 19.53 -8.11
N ILE A 92 -8.25 19.87 -7.05
CA ILE A 92 -7.77 19.67 -5.67
C ILE A 92 -7.56 18.20 -5.31
N TRP A 93 -8.48 17.32 -5.73
CA TRP A 93 -8.39 15.89 -5.43
C TRP A 93 -7.29 15.19 -6.24
N SER A 94 -7.11 15.61 -7.48
CA SER A 94 -6.04 15.08 -8.34
C SER A 94 -4.66 15.46 -7.81
N TRP A 95 -4.52 16.70 -7.32
CA TRP A 95 -3.30 17.15 -6.63
C TRP A 95 -3.07 16.42 -5.32
N LEU A 96 -4.12 16.20 -4.52
CA LEU A 96 -4.01 15.40 -3.30
C LEU A 96 -3.53 13.97 -3.58
N GLU A 97 -4.08 13.30 -4.60
CA GLU A 97 -3.62 11.98 -5.06
C GLU A 97 -2.13 11.99 -5.44
N LEU A 98 -1.68 13.03 -6.16
CA LEU A 98 -0.28 13.18 -6.57
C LEU A 98 0.65 13.40 -5.38
N VAL A 99 0.25 14.25 -4.43
CA VAL A 99 1.03 14.54 -3.21
C VAL A 99 1.19 13.27 -2.36
N ILE A 100 0.10 12.54 -2.12
CA ILE A 100 0.15 11.28 -1.36
C ILE A 100 1.04 10.25 -2.06
N ALA A 101 0.92 10.11 -3.39
CA ALA A 101 1.77 9.20 -4.15
C ALA A 101 3.26 9.58 -4.03
N GLY A 102 3.58 10.88 -4.10
CA GLY A 102 4.94 11.39 -3.91
C GLY A 102 5.49 11.10 -2.51
N ILE A 103 4.68 11.31 -1.47
CA ILE A 103 5.04 11.01 -0.08
C ILE A 103 5.33 9.52 0.09
N TYR A 104 4.50 8.63 -0.46
CA TYR A 104 4.72 7.19 -0.38
C TYR A 104 5.96 6.73 -1.14
N VAL A 105 6.24 7.29 -2.32
CA VAL A 105 7.51 7.03 -3.02
C VAL A 105 8.69 7.49 -2.20
N GLY A 106 8.65 8.72 -1.64
CA GLY A 106 9.71 9.25 -0.78
C GLY A 106 9.98 8.36 0.43
N GLY A 107 8.92 7.92 1.13
CA GLY A 107 9.07 7.03 2.29
C GLY A 107 9.63 5.66 1.89
N THR A 108 9.23 5.16 0.71
CA THR A 108 9.73 3.89 0.20
C THR A 108 11.22 3.96 -0.15
N VAL A 109 11.65 5.03 -0.82
CA VAL A 109 13.06 5.28 -1.14
C VAL A 109 13.90 5.34 0.14
N LEU A 110 13.43 6.06 1.16
CA LEU A 110 14.12 6.13 2.46
C LEU A 110 14.26 4.74 3.10
N PHE A 111 13.22 3.92 3.07
CA PHE A 111 13.31 2.53 3.58
C PHE A 111 14.28 1.67 2.76
N THR A 112 14.27 1.81 1.43
CA THR A 112 15.22 1.11 0.55
C THR A 112 16.66 1.47 0.89
N VAL A 113 16.96 2.77 1.02
CA VAL A 113 18.30 3.25 1.39
C VAL A 113 18.65 2.83 2.81
N GLY A 114 17.75 3.05 3.77
CA GLY A 114 17.94 2.69 5.17
C GLY A 114 18.25 1.21 5.35
N SER A 115 17.58 0.32 4.61
CA SER A 115 17.84 -1.13 4.65
C SER A 115 19.29 -1.47 4.25
N LEU A 116 19.86 -0.76 3.27
CA LEU A 116 21.25 -0.97 2.88
C LEU A 116 22.23 -0.48 3.94
N LEU A 117 21.95 0.66 4.58
CA LEU A 117 22.79 1.24 5.62
C LEU A 117 22.91 0.35 6.88
N PHE A 118 21.99 -0.61 7.05
CA PHE A 118 22.02 -1.62 8.10
C PHE A 118 22.84 -2.88 7.77
N LEU A 119 23.38 -3.02 6.56
CA LEU A 119 24.29 -4.11 6.23
C LEU A 119 25.62 -3.94 6.98
N SER A 120 26.15 -5.02 7.55
CA SER A 120 27.43 -5.05 8.30
C SER A 120 28.61 -4.50 7.50
N GLN A 121 28.56 -4.58 6.17
CA GLN A 121 29.58 -4.04 5.27
C GLN A 121 29.55 -2.51 5.16
N ILE A 122 28.40 -1.89 5.45
CA ILE A 122 28.20 -0.43 5.41
C ILE A 122 28.20 0.13 6.83
N ASP A 123 27.45 -0.50 7.74
CA ASP A 123 27.40 -0.24 9.18
C ASP A 123 27.14 1.24 9.54
N TRP A 124 26.26 1.90 8.79
CA TRP A 124 25.85 3.29 9.05
C TRP A 124 24.49 3.29 9.74
N ILE A 125 24.40 2.58 10.87
CA ILE A 125 23.16 2.29 11.60
C ILE A 125 22.39 3.55 11.95
N VAL A 126 23.05 4.60 12.43
CA VAL A 126 22.40 5.87 12.80
C VAL A 126 21.76 6.55 11.60
N ALA A 127 22.46 6.59 10.46
CA ALA A 127 21.92 7.14 9.23
C ALA A 127 20.77 6.27 8.68
N GLY A 128 20.88 4.95 8.81
CA GLY A 128 19.80 4.01 8.52
C GLY A 128 18.57 4.27 9.40
N GLY A 129 18.77 4.46 10.70
CA GLY A 129 17.74 4.83 11.67
C GLY A 129 16.99 6.09 11.24
N TRP A 130 17.72 7.15 10.87
CA TRP A 130 17.11 8.38 10.33
C TRP A 130 16.27 8.13 9.08
N CYS A 131 16.75 7.30 8.15
CA CYS A 131 15.99 6.94 6.97
C CYS A 131 14.67 6.24 7.34
N PHE A 132 14.69 5.29 8.27
CA PHE A 132 13.47 4.63 8.75
C PHE A 132 12.55 5.59 9.53
N THR A 133 13.08 6.47 10.37
CA THR A 133 12.29 7.46 11.12
C THR A 133 11.56 8.41 10.17
N VAL A 134 12.29 9.05 9.25
CA VAL A 134 11.71 10.01 8.30
C VAL A 134 10.77 9.31 7.33
N GLY A 135 11.13 8.11 6.86
CA GLY A 135 10.26 7.32 5.99
C GLY A 135 8.95 6.92 6.67
N SER A 136 9.00 6.60 7.97
CA SER A 136 7.81 6.26 8.76
C SER A 136 6.91 7.47 8.97
N LEU A 137 7.49 8.67 9.18
CA LEU A 137 6.74 9.93 9.19
C LEU A 137 6.04 10.19 7.86
N PHE A 138 6.71 9.93 6.73
CA PHE A 138 6.09 10.06 5.41
C PHE A 138 4.92 9.09 5.27
N PHE A 139 5.08 7.83 5.66
CA PHE A 139 3.96 6.87 5.61
C PHE A 139 2.80 7.25 6.51
N LEU A 140 3.08 7.73 7.72
CA LEU A 140 2.07 8.20 8.67
C LEU A 140 1.30 9.40 8.11
N PHE A 141 2.01 10.44 7.66
CA PHE A 141 1.40 11.64 7.10
C PHE A 141 0.61 11.32 5.82
N GLY A 142 1.19 10.50 4.93
CA GLY A 142 0.51 10.02 3.75
C GLY A 142 -0.75 9.22 4.09
N ALA A 143 -0.73 8.36 5.11
CA ALA A 143 -1.90 7.63 5.57
C ALA A 143 -3.03 8.55 6.05
N PHE A 144 -2.71 9.61 6.81
CA PHE A 144 -3.69 10.62 7.23
C PHE A 144 -4.30 11.37 6.04
N LEU A 145 -3.48 11.84 5.10
CA LEU A 145 -3.96 12.50 3.89
C LEU A 145 -4.82 11.58 3.02
N ASN A 146 -4.44 10.31 2.92
CA ASN A 146 -5.16 9.30 2.18
C ASN A 146 -6.52 8.97 2.83
N ALA A 147 -6.62 9.06 4.17
CA ALA A 147 -7.87 8.90 4.89
C ALA A 147 -8.91 9.99 4.54
N ILE A 148 -8.48 11.22 4.23
CA ILE A 148 -9.38 12.30 3.77
C ILE A 148 -10.13 11.88 2.51
N GLN A 149 -9.51 11.06 1.65
CA GLN A 149 -10.14 10.60 0.42
C GLN A 149 -11.27 9.60 0.65
N ILE A 150 -11.35 8.97 1.82
CA ILE A 150 -12.37 7.96 2.16
C ILE A 150 -13.78 8.57 2.20
N ILE A 151 -13.89 9.86 2.51
CA ILE A 151 -15.17 10.60 2.67
C ILE A 151 -16.06 10.51 1.41
N LYS A 152 -15.49 10.21 0.24
CA LYS A 152 -16.24 10.10 -1.02
C LYS A 152 -16.88 8.74 -1.29
N GLU A 153 -16.65 7.75 -0.43
CA GLU A 153 -17.14 6.40 -0.70
C GLU A 153 -18.61 6.24 -0.26
N GLU A 154 -19.49 6.00 -1.23
CA GLU A 154 -20.95 5.89 -0.99
C GLU A 154 -21.34 4.55 -0.33
N SER A 155 -20.50 3.52 -0.48
CA SER A 155 -20.79 2.18 0.06
C SER A 155 -20.24 2.02 1.48
N ILE A 156 -21.14 1.77 2.45
CA ILE A 156 -20.78 1.52 3.87
C ILE A 156 -19.73 0.41 4.01
N VAL A 157 -19.86 -0.69 3.26
CA VAL A 157 -18.91 -1.81 3.33
C VAL A 157 -17.53 -1.39 2.81
N ARG A 158 -17.47 -0.63 1.71
CA ARG A 158 -16.21 -0.12 1.16
C ARG A 158 -15.59 0.92 2.09
N LEU A 159 -16.41 1.79 2.68
CA LEU A 159 -16.01 2.79 3.66
C LEU A 159 -15.37 2.12 4.89
N GLN A 160 -15.99 1.08 5.45
CA GLN A 160 -15.44 0.32 6.58
C GLN A 160 -14.11 -0.35 6.21
N LEU A 161 -14.03 -1.02 5.06
CA LEU A 161 -12.78 -1.65 4.61
C LEU A 161 -11.66 -0.63 4.38
N LEU A 162 -11.98 0.54 3.83
CA LEU A 162 -11.04 1.65 3.66
C LEU A 162 -10.54 2.19 5.00
N ASN A 163 -11.45 2.38 5.97
CA ASN A 163 -11.10 2.84 7.31
C ASN A 163 -10.19 1.84 8.04
N VAL A 164 -10.52 0.55 8.01
CA VAL A 164 -9.66 -0.50 8.61
C VAL A 164 -8.28 -0.48 7.96
N THR A 165 -8.22 -0.34 6.64
CA THR A 165 -6.95 -0.26 5.90
C THR A 165 -6.14 0.97 6.32
N ALA A 166 -6.78 2.14 6.44
CA ALA A 166 -6.12 3.38 6.84
C ALA A 166 -5.59 3.33 8.27
N ILE A 167 -6.40 2.82 9.21
CA ILE A 167 -6.01 2.64 10.61
C ILE A 167 -4.83 1.68 10.73
N ALA A 168 -4.89 0.54 10.05
CA ALA A 168 -3.80 -0.44 10.06
C ALA A 168 -2.49 0.18 9.53
N PHE A 169 -2.55 0.94 8.44
CA PHE A 169 -1.38 1.63 7.90
C PHE A 169 -0.85 2.74 8.80
N ALA A 170 -1.73 3.52 9.44
CA ALA A 170 -1.32 4.57 10.37
C ALA A 170 -0.65 3.98 11.62
N LEU A 171 -1.28 2.98 12.26
CA LEU A 171 -0.71 2.30 13.42
C LEU A 171 0.60 1.59 13.09
N GLY A 172 0.67 0.91 11.94
CA GLY A 172 1.92 0.29 11.48
C GLY A 172 3.04 1.30 11.26
N SER A 173 2.71 2.49 10.74
CA SER A 173 3.68 3.59 10.57
C SER A 173 4.16 4.15 11.91
N ILE A 174 3.27 4.23 12.91
CA ILE A 174 3.62 4.68 14.27
C ILE A 174 4.57 3.67 14.93
N LEU A 175 4.30 2.37 14.83
CA LEU A 175 5.17 1.35 15.42
C LEU A 175 6.57 1.36 14.78
N PHE A 176 6.65 1.48 13.45
CA PHE A 176 7.94 1.64 12.77
C PHE A 176 8.66 2.92 13.17
N LEU A 177 7.91 4.02 13.35
CA LEU A 177 8.48 5.28 13.80
C LEU A 177 9.12 5.13 15.18
N VAL A 178 8.39 4.60 16.16
CA VAL A 178 8.88 4.40 17.54
C VAL A 178 10.07 3.43 17.56
N ALA A 179 9.96 2.30 16.86
CA ALA A 179 11.00 1.28 16.74
C ALA A 179 12.31 1.83 16.14
N SER A 180 12.23 2.85 15.28
CA SER A 180 13.41 3.45 14.66
C SER A 180 14.18 4.42 15.58
N LEU A 181 13.55 4.95 16.64
CA LEU A 181 14.16 5.99 17.47
C LEU A 181 15.39 5.53 18.25
N PRO A 182 15.45 4.32 18.85
CA PRO A 182 16.64 3.86 19.55
C PRO A 182 17.89 3.79 18.68
N TYR A 183 17.73 3.50 17.38
CA TYR A 183 18.85 3.47 16.42
C TYR A 183 19.43 4.86 16.10
N LEU A 184 18.79 5.96 16.54
CA LEU A 184 19.35 7.31 16.37
C LEU A 184 20.43 7.66 17.40
N SER A 185 20.57 6.83 18.45
CA SER A 185 21.51 7.08 19.54
C SER A 185 22.75 6.20 19.38
N GLU A 186 23.91 6.82 19.21
CA GLU A 186 25.21 6.11 19.24
C GLU A 186 25.54 5.53 20.63
N ALA A 187 24.91 6.03 21.68
CA ALA A 187 25.13 5.56 23.04
C ALA A 187 24.43 4.23 23.34
N LEU A 188 23.50 3.78 22.48
CA LEU A 188 22.77 2.53 22.67
C LEU A 188 23.41 1.44 21.83
N ASN A 189 23.88 0.38 22.49
CA ASN A 189 24.36 -0.84 21.84
C ASN A 189 23.48 -2.04 22.23
N LEU A 190 23.52 -3.09 21.41
CA LEU A 190 22.67 -4.26 21.57
C LEU A 190 22.97 -5.05 22.84
N GLU A 191 24.25 -5.19 23.20
CA GLU A 191 24.74 -5.99 24.33
C GLU A 191 24.18 -5.46 25.66
N ASP A 192 24.29 -4.15 25.88
CA ASP A 192 23.84 -3.49 27.10
C ASP A 192 22.31 -3.26 27.13
N ASN A 193 21.67 -3.21 25.96
CA ASN A 193 20.26 -2.80 25.83
C ASN A 193 19.38 -3.89 25.21
N TRP A 194 19.68 -5.16 25.48
CA TRP A 194 19.00 -6.32 24.90
C TRP A 194 17.47 -6.23 24.98
N VAL A 195 16.91 -5.86 26.14
CA VAL A 195 15.45 -5.75 26.35
C VAL A 195 14.83 -4.67 25.46
N LEU A 196 15.51 -3.54 25.32
CA LEU A 196 15.05 -2.44 24.47
C LEU A 196 15.03 -2.88 22.99
N PHE A 197 16.11 -3.49 22.51
CA PHE A 197 16.17 -3.95 21.12
C PHE A 197 15.25 -5.16 20.83
N ALA A 198 14.98 -6.01 21.83
CA ALA A 198 13.94 -7.03 21.74
C ALA A 198 12.56 -6.39 21.57
N TYR A 199 12.24 -5.36 22.37
CA TYR A 199 11.00 -4.60 22.26
C TYR A 199 10.86 -3.94 20.87
N VAL A 200 11.91 -3.26 20.41
CA VAL A 200 12.00 -2.63 19.08
C VAL A 200 11.78 -3.64 17.95
N GLY A 201 12.40 -4.81 18.02
CA GLY A 201 12.20 -5.88 17.03
C GLY A 201 10.74 -6.33 16.97
N TRP A 202 10.09 -6.48 18.13
CA TRP A 202 8.66 -6.80 18.20
C TRP A 202 7.76 -5.69 17.65
N GLU A 203 8.10 -4.42 17.86
CA GLU A 203 7.37 -3.29 17.26
C GLU A 203 7.43 -3.34 15.72
N TYR A 204 8.60 -3.63 15.13
CA TYR A 204 8.72 -3.81 13.68
C TYR A 204 7.91 -5.00 13.16
N ILE A 205 7.90 -6.12 13.88
CA ILE A 205 7.07 -7.29 13.52
C ILE A 205 5.59 -6.92 13.57
N ALA A 206 5.12 -6.32 14.67
CA ALA A 206 3.72 -5.93 14.85
C ALA A 206 3.29 -4.88 13.81
N GLY A 207 4.13 -3.88 13.55
CA GLY A 207 3.89 -2.89 12.49
C GLY A 207 3.81 -3.53 11.11
N SER A 208 4.66 -4.52 10.83
CA SER A 208 4.67 -5.24 9.55
C SER A 208 3.40 -6.08 9.36
N ILE A 209 2.92 -6.70 10.43
CA ILE A 209 1.62 -7.41 10.44
C ILE A 209 0.48 -6.45 10.13
N LEU A 210 0.46 -5.25 10.74
CA LEU A 210 -0.57 -4.24 10.45
C LEU A 210 -0.52 -3.78 8.98
N PHE A 211 0.67 -3.57 8.40
CA PHE A 211 0.80 -3.28 6.97
C PHE A 211 0.30 -4.43 6.10
N LEU A 212 0.61 -5.68 6.45
CA LEU A 212 0.12 -6.84 5.73
C LEU A 212 -1.41 -6.94 5.80
N LEU A 213 -2.00 -6.73 6.98
CA LEU A 213 -3.45 -6.70 7.16
C LEU A 213 -4.11 -5.64 6.29
N GLY A 214 -3.56 -4.42 6.23
CA GLY A 214 -4.03 -3.37 5.32
C GLY A 214 -3.93 -3.77 3.84
N GLY A 215 -2.90 -4.53 3.46
CA GLY A 215 -2.77 -5.11 2.13
C GLY A 215 -3.85 -6.16 1.83
N ILE A 216 -4.13 -7.05 2.79
CA ILE A 216 -5.15 -8.11 2.69
C ILE A 216 -6.56 -7.52 2.61
N THR A 217 -6.90 -6.54 3.45
CA THR A 217 -8.21 -5.87 3.42
C THR A 217 -8.43 -5.17 2.08
N HIS A 218 -7.38 -4.56 1.53
CA HIS A 218 -7.43 -3.98 0.19
C HIS A 218 -7.66 -5.05 -0.91
N TYR A 219 -6.94 -6.17 -0.86
CA TYR A 219 -7.17 -7.28 -1.81
C TYR A 219 -8.62 -7.80 -1.73
N TYR A 220 -9.14 -7.97 -0.52
CA TYR A 220 -10.51 -8.40 -0.28
C TYR A 220 -11.54 -7.41 -0.85
N ARG A 221 -11.32 -6.11 -0.68
CA ARG A 221 -12.14 -5.04 -1.28
C ARG A 221 -12.22 -5.17 -2.80
N LEU A 222 -11.10 -5.41 -3.47
CA LEU A 222 -11.07 -5.59 -4.93
C LEU A 222 -11.87 -6.81 -5.36
N HIS A 223 -11.83 -7.90 -4.60
CA HIS A 223 -12.60 -9.10 -4.88
C HIS A 223 -14.11 -8.86 -4.75
N LYS A 224 -14.55 -8.22 -3.67
CA LYS A 224 -15.98 -7.87 -3.46
C LYS A 224 -16.52 -6.89 -4.50
N ALA A 225 -15.74 -5.89 -4.91
CA ALA A 225 -16.16 -4.94 -5.94
C ALA A 225 -16.48 -5.61 -7.29
N LYS A 226 -15.72 -6.64 -7.67
CA LYS A 226 -15.98 -7.42 -8.88
C LYS A 226 -17.29 -8.20 -8.81
N HIS A 227 -17.57 -8.84 -7.66
CA HIS A 227 -18.82 -9.59 -7.47
C HIS A 227 -20.05 -8.69 -7.51
N TYR A 228 -19.97 -7.49 -6.91
CA TYR A 228 -21.08 -6.54 -6.92
C TYR A 228 -21.39 -6.02 -8.33
N HIS A 229 -20.39 -5.59 -9.10
CA HIS A 229 -20.61 -5.15 -10.48
C HIS A 229 -21.08 -6.27 -11.41
N GLN A 230 -20.68 -7.52 -11.17
CA GLN A 230 -21.21 -8.66 -11.91
C GLN A 230 -22.68 -8.92 -11.59
N ALA A 231 -23.08 -8.79 -10.31
CA ALA A 231 -24.48 -8.90 -9.90
C ALA A 231 -25.35 -7.78 -10.50
N GLU A 232 -24.92 -6.52 -10.43
CA GLU A 232 -25.63 -5.39 -11.06
C GLU A 232 -25.77 -5.56 -12.58
N ARG A 233 -24.70 -5.98 -13.27
CA ARG A 233 -24.77 -6.21 -14.73
C ARG A 233 -25.76 -7.31 -15.07
N LYS A 234 -25.85 -8.38 -14.29
CA LYS A 234 -26.85 -9.43 -14.47
C LYS A 234 -28.26 -8.88 -14.28
N VAL A 235 -28.51 -8.12 -13.22
CA VAL A 235 -29.82 -7.49 -12.96
C VAL A 235 -30.19 -6.54 -14.09
N HIS A 236 -29.29 -5.66 -14.51
CA HIS A 236 -29.55 -4.71 -15.59
C HIS A 236 -29.78 -5.42 -16.94
N HIS A 237 -29.07 -6.51 -17.21
CA HIS A 237 -29.28 -7.33 -18.40
C HIS A 237 -30.65 -8.01 -18.38
N GLU A 238 -31.08 -8.56 -17.23
CA GLU A 238 -32.41 -9.16 -17.05
C GLU A 238 -33.53 -8.11 -17.21
N VAL A 239 -33.36 -6.91 -16.64
CA VAL A 239 -34.31 -5.80 -16.80
C VAL A 239 -34.44 -5.37 -18.26
N GLU A 240 -33.32 -5.22 -18.97
CA GLU A 240 -33.31 -4.89 -20.41
C GLU A 240 -33.96 -6.00 -21.25
N LYS A 241 -33.65 -7.27 -20.96
CA LYS A 241 -34.26 -8.42 -21.61
C LYS A 241 -35.78 -8.45 -21.41
N HIS A 242 -36.25 -8.17 -20.20
CA HIS A 242 -37.68 -8.10 -19.88
C HIS A 242 -38.38 -6.94 -20.63
N LYS A 243 -37.75 -5.75 -20.68
CA LYS A 243 -38.27 -4.60 -21.46
C LYS A 243 -38.38 -4.93 -22.96
N ARG A 244 -37.36 -5.57 -23.53
CA ARG A 244 -37.38 -6.01 -24.95
C ARG A 244 -38.49 -7.00 -25.22
N HIS A 245 -38.70 -7.98 -24.34
CA HIS A 245 -39.77 -8.96 -24.48
C HIS A 245 -41.17 -8.31 -24.42
N LYS A 246 -41.40 -7.36 -23.50
CA LYS A 246 -42.65 -6.59 -23.44
C LYS A 246 -42.90 -5.76 -24.70
N ARG A 247 -41.87 -5.09 -25.24
CA ARG A 247 -41.98 -4.32 -26.49
C ARG A 247 -42.35 -5.20 -27.68
N ARG A 248 -41.76 -6.40 -27.78
CA ARG A 248 -42.08 -7.35 -28.87
C ARG A 248 -43.54 -7.82 -28.82
N LYS A 249 -44.03 -8.19 -27.64
CA LYS A 249 -45.44 -8.57 -27.43
C LYS A 249 -46.43 -7.44 -27.72
N ALA A 250 -46.06 -6.18 -27.45
CA ALA A 250 -46.90 -5.04 -27.78
C ALA A 250 -47.03 -4.83 -29.29
N LEU A 251 -45.91 -4.95 -30.03
CA LEU A 251 -45.91 -4.87 -31.49
C LEU A 251 -46.73 -6.00 -32.12
N GLU A 252 -46.60 -7.23 -31.61
CA GLU A 252 -47.38 -8.40 -32.08
C GLU A 252 -48.90 -8.27 -31.88
N ARG A 253 -49.37 -7.38 -30.99
CA ARG A 253 -50.82 -7.11 -30.77
C ARG A 253 -51.39 -6.01 -31.66
N THR A 254 -50.53 -5.31 -32.41
CA THR A 254 -50.93 -4.17 -33.24
C THR A 254 -51.11 -4.56 -34.72
N TYR A 255 -50.85 -5.83 -35.06
CA TYR A 255 -51.08 -6.46 -36.35
C TYR A 255 -52.13 -7.57 -36.19
#